data_AF-A0A2W7AEZ6-F1
#
_entry.id   AF-A0A2W7AEZ6-F1
#
_cell.length_a   1.000
_cell.length_b   1.000
_cell.length_c   1.000
_cell.angle_alpha   90.00
_cell.angle_beta   90.00
_cell.angle_gamma   90.00
#
_symmetry.space_group_name_H-M   'P 1'
#
loop_
_entity.id
_entity.type
_entity.pdbx_description
1 polymer ?
#
loop_
_entity_poly.entity_id
_entity_poly.type
_entity_poly.pdbx_seq_one_letter_code
_entity_poly.pdbx_strand_id
1 'polypeptide(L)'
;MSTLTDDTSVSILEEYLQASINQISIDRSILHNEAIRRIILQRVVANFQYLQELGTSTLPSVQFLPLNSIPYKIRECLNKLSGSQESESALYEISNLVAEWLMDAPQEYQNFFAKYIRAIPLMSSRILMAALSDAEFSTNNGSLISSVSSFLKSTDKRLAQTAATFLLTCGGTLGRDFLWQTLSTQELPHSQLVKGISELLS
;
A
#
# COMPACT_ATOMS: atom_id res chain seq x y z
N MET A 1 14.90 -14.27 15.54
CA MET A 1 15.36 -12.90 15.26
C MET A 1 16.71 -13.00 14.58
N SER A 2 16.73 -12.97 13.25
CA SER A 2 17.95 -12.86 12.46
C SER A 2 18.06 -11.38 12.09
N THR A 3 19.03 -10.70 12.69
CA THR A 3 19.50 -9.40 12.24
C THR A 3 20.13 -9.61 10.87
N LEU A 4 19.58 -8.96 9.84
CA LEU A 4 20.14 -8.86 8.50
C LEU A 4 21.49 -8.15 8.56
N THR A 5 22.53 -8.91 8.86
CA THR A 5 23.93 -8.56 8.60
C THR A 5 24.39 -9.54 7.53
N ASP A 6 24.23 -9.19 6.26
CA ASP A 6 24.92 -9.89 5.16
C ASP A 6 24.88 -9.01 3.90
N ASP A 7 26.07 -8.75 3.35
CA ASP A 7 26.35 -7.94 2.15
C ASP A 7 25.48 -8.29 0.93
N THR A 8 24.91 -9.49 0.91
CA THR A 8 23.97 -9.96 -0.12
C THR A 8 22.67 -9.15 -0.15
N SER A 9 22.18 -8.71 1.01
CA SER A 9 20.92 -7.93 1.10
C SER A 9 21.08 -6.51 0.57
N VAL A 10 22.29 -5.94 0.72
CA VAL A 10 22.64 -4.61 0.20
C VAL A 10 22.77 -4.65 -1.31
N SER A 11 23.45 -5.67 -1.85
CA SER A 11 23.61 -5.86 -3.30
C SER A 11 22.26 -6.05 -4.02
N ILE A 12 21.35 -6.84 -3.46
CA ILE A 12 20.01 -7.05 -4.05
C ILE A 12 19.19 -5.75 -3.99
N LEU A 13 19.28 -5.00 -2.90
CA LEU A 13 18.60 -3.71 -2.77
C LEU A 13 19.14 -2.70 -3.80
N GLU A 14 20.45 -2.64 -4.01
CA GLU A 14 21.08 -1.77 -5.00
C GLU A 14 20.69 -2.14 -6.44
N GLU A 15 20.68 -3.44 -6.78
CA GLU A 15 20.19 -3.92 -8.07
C GLU A 15 18.72 -3.57 -8.28
N TYR A 16 17.90 -3.74 -7.24
CA TYR A 16 16.48 -3.39 -7.26
C TYR A 16 16.26 -1.87 -7.39
N LEU A 17 17.10 -1.07 -6.75
CA LEU A 17 17.13 0.39 -6.89
C LEU A 17 17.46 0.80 -8.32
N GLN A 18 18.50 0.20 -8.90
CA GLN A 18 18.92 0.49 -10.25
C GLN A 18 17.85 0.08 -11.28
N ALA A 19 17.25 -1.09 -11.11
CA ALA A 19 16.15 -1.56 -11.96
C ALA A 19 14.91 -0.67 -11.85
N SER A 20 14.54 -0.26 -10.63
CA SER A 20 13.42 0.65 -10.38
C SER A 20 13.67 2.01 -11.01
N ILE A 21 14.85 2.61 -10.82
CA ILE A 21 15.24 3.88 -11.44
C ILE A 21 15.21 3.78 -12.96
N ASN A 22 15.65 2.67 -13.55
CA ASN A 22 15.65 2.48 -15.00
C ASN A 22 14.24 2.29 -15.59
N GLN A 23 13.29 1.71 -14.83
CA GLN A 23 11.88 1.58 -15.25
C GLN A 23 11.10 2.89 -15.10
N ILE A 24 11.50 3.71 -14.13
CA ILE A 24 10.92 5.01 -13.91
C ILE A 24 11.53 5.98 -14.95
N SER A 25 10.76 6.42 -15.94
CA SER A 25 11.20 7.47 -16.90
C SER A 25 11.29 8.85 -16.23
N ILE A 26 12.00 8.96 -15.11
CA ILE A 26 12.33 10.22 -14.44
C ILE A 26 13.56 10.80 -15.11
N ASP A 27 13.46 12.07 -15.48
CA ASP A 27 14.59 12.85 -15.95
C ASP A 27 15.69 12.87 -14.87
N ARG A 28 16.93 12.53 -15.26
CA ARG A 28 18.10 12.49 -14.38
C ARG A 28 18.34 13.84 -13.69
N SER A 29 17.90 14.94 -14.30
CA SER A 29 17.98 16.28 -13.72
C SER A 29 17.24 16.39 -12.37
N ILE A 30 16.16 15.62 -12.19
CA ILE A 30 15.31 15.61 -11.00
C ILE A 30 15.95 14.83 -9.85
N LEU A 31 16.80 13.83 -10.15
CA LEU A 31 17.52 13.04 -9.16
C LEU A 31 18.61 13.82 -8.42
N HIS A 32 18.98 15.00 -8.92
CA HIS A 32 19.88 15.93 -8.22
C HIS A 32 19.20 16.63 -7.03
N ASN A 33 17.88 16.59 -6.94
CA ASN A 33 17.15 17.08 -5.77
C ASN A 33 17.12 16.02 -4.68
N GLU A 34 17.80 16.30 -3.56
CA GLU A 34 17.94 15.36 -2.44
C GLU A 34 16.60 14.93 -1.83
N ALA A 35 15.62 15.83 -1.77
CA ALA A 35 14.29 15.48 -1.25
C ALA A 35 13.58 14.49 -2.18
N ILE A 36 13.68 14.70 -3.50
CA ILE A 36 13.09 13.79 -4.49
C ILE A 36 13.82 12.44 -4.48
N ARG A 37 15.14 12.45 -4.35
CA ARG A 37 15.95 11.23 -4.23
C ARG A 37 15.55 10.41 -3.01
N ARG A 38 15.38 11.03 -1.84
CA ARG A 38 14.92 10.34 -0.62
C ARG A 38 13.53 9.74 -0.77
N ILE A 39 12.59 10.45 -1.41
CA ILE A 39 11.24 9.95 -1.65
C ILE A 39 11.27 8.71 -2.56
N ILE A 40 12.06 8.76 -3.64
CA ILE A 40 12.21 7.60 -4.53
C ILE A 40 12.86 6.43 -3.77
N LEU A 41 13.92 6.68 -3.01
CA LEU A 41 14.62 5.65 -2.26
C LEU A 41 13.73 4.98 -1.22
N GLN A 42 13.02 5.75 -0.39
CA GLN A 42 12.10 5.23 0.63
C GLN A 42 11.00 4.38 0.00
N ARG A 43 10.46 4.83 -1.14
CA ARG A 43 9.41 4.11 -1.87
C ARG A 43 9.92 2.82 -2.52
N VAL A 44 11.15 2.83 -3.03
CA VAL A 44 11.80 1.64 -3.58
C VAL A 44 12.09 0.63 -2.47
N VAL A 45 12.57 1.07 -1.31
CA VAL A 45 12.79 0.22 -0.13
C VAL A 45 11.47 -0.38 0.36
N ALA A 46 10.40 0.42 0.46
CA ALA A 46 9.08 -0.07 0.85
C ALA A 46 8.52 -1.10 -0.14
N ASN A 47 8.66 -0.85 -1.45
CA ASN A 47 8.32 -1.84 -2.48
C ASN A 47 9.14 -3.12 -2.35
N PHE A 48 10.44 -3.00 -2.08
CA PHE A 48 11.33 -4.15 -1.92
C PHE A 48 10.96 -5.00 -0.71
N GLN A 49 10.67 -4.37 0.44
CA GLN A 49 10.20 -5.04 1.65
C GLN A 49 8.87 -5.77 1.41
N TYR A 50 7.92 -5.11 0.75
CA TYR A 50 6.64 -5.72 0.38
C TYR A 50 6.81 -6.94 -0.53
N LEU A 51 7.69 -6.87 -1.53
CA LEU A 51 7.99 -7.98 -2.43
C LEU A 51 8.67 -9.15 -1.73
N GLN A 52 9.62 -8.88 -0.83
CA GLN A 52 10.27 -9.91 -0.02
C GLN A 52 9.26 -10.66 0.85
N GLU A 53 8.31 -9.94 1.46
CA GLU A 53 7.31 -10.54 2.34
C GLU A 53 6.22 -11.31 1.58
N LEU A 54 5.94 -10.96 0.32
CA LEU A 54 5.07 -11.72 -0.56
C LEU A 54 5.77 -12.93 -1.23
N GLY A 55 7.09 -13.07 -1.06
CA GLY A 55 7.87 -14.15 -1.68
C GLY A 55 8.01 -14.02 -3.20
N THR A 56 7.91 -12.80 -3.74
CA THR A 56 7.99 -12.56 -5.19
C THR A 56 9.11 -11.57 -5.52
N SER A 57 9.95 -11.86 -6.53
CA SER A 57 11.06 -11.00 -6.96
C SER A 57 10.73 -10.09 -8.15
N THR A 58 9.52 -10.19 -8.71
CA THR A 58 9.11 -9.43 -9.89
C THR A 58 8.49 -8.09 -9.50
N LEU A 59 9.17 -7.01 -9.90
CA LEU A 59 8.64 -5.65 -9.84
C LEU A 59 7.29 -5.58 -10.57
N PRO A 60 6.18 -5.17 -9.91
CA PRO A 60 5.01 -4.75 -10.66
C PRO A 60 5.41 -3.52 -11.48
N SER A 61 5.08 -3.52 -12.77
CA SER A 61 5.27 -2.39 -13.67
C SER A 61 4.39 -1.21 -13.23
N VAL A 62 4.90 -0.41 -12.30
CA VAL A 62 4.19 0.79 -11.84
C VAL A 62 4.38 1.87 -12.90
N GLN A 63 3.44 2.00 -13.83
CA GLN A 63 3.32 3.24 -14.61
C GLN A 63 2.86 4.36 -13.66
N PHE A 64 3.72 5.36 -13.48
CA PHE A 64 3.48 6.53 -12.65
C PHE A 64 2.58 7.51 -13.41
N LEU A 65 1.42 7.83 -12.85
CA LEU A 65 0.63 8.98 -13.29
C LEU A 65 1.34 10.26 -12.82
N PRO A 66 1.27 11.35 -13.59
CA PRO A 66 1.88 12.62 -13.22
C PRO A 66 1.21 13.13 -11.93
N LEU A 67 1.97 13.17 -10.84
CA LEU A 67 1.51 13.63 -9.51
C LEU A 67 0.83 15.02 -9.54
N ASN A 68 1.01 15.77 -10.63
CA ASN A 68 0.52 17.12 -10.87
C ASN A 68 -1.01 17.28 -10.86
N SER A 69 -1.78 16.20 -11.01
CA SER A 69 -3.25 16.24 -10.90
C SER A 69 -3.77 16.16 -9.45
N ILE A 70 -2.94 15.74 -8.49
CA ILE A 70 -3.32 15.65 -7.08
C ILE A 70 -2.98 16.96 -6.36
N PRO A 71 -3.89 17.51 -5.52
CA PRO A 71 -3.61 18.70 -4.72
C PRO A 71 -2.29 18.56 -3.95
N TYR A 72 -1.49 19.61 -3.96
CA TYR A 72 -0.14 19.61 -3.39
C TYR A 72 -0.11 19.11 -1.94
N LYS A 73 -1.05 19.57 -1.09
CA LYS A 73 -1.16 19.15 0.31
C LYS A 73 -1.39 17.64 0.47
N ILE A 74 -2.20 17.03 -0.40
CA ILE A 74 -2.45 15.59 -0.38
C ILE A 74 -1.23 14.83 -0.86
N ARG A 75 -0.52 15.36 -1.87
CA ARG A 75 0.75 14.79 -2.32
C ARG A 75 1.78 14.75 -1.19
N GLU A 76 1.88 15.83 -0.40
CA GLU A 76 2.75 15.85 0.78
C GLU A 76 2.34 14.81 1.82
N CYS A 77 1.04 14.69 2.11
CA CYS A 77 0.52 13.68 3.02
C CYS A 77 0.89 12.26 2.56
N LEU A 78 0.69 11.97 1.27
CA LEU A 78 1.07 10.70 0.68
C LEU A 78 2.60 10.48 0.72
N ASN A 79 3.41 11.51 0.53
CA ASN A 79 4.85 11.36 0.67
C ASN A 79 5.24 11.02 2.11
N LYS A 80 4.61 11.66 3.11
CA LYS A 80 4.84 11.36 4.53
C LYS A 80 4.44 9.93 4.90
N LEU A 81 3.27 9.47 4.47
CA LEU A 81 2.83 8.08 4.69
C LEU A 81 3.81 7.07 4.08
N SER A 82 4.51 7.42 2.99
CA SER A 82 5.53 6.57 2.36
C SER A 82 6.89 6.60 3.06
N GLY A 83 7.18 7.65 3.83
CA GLY A 83 8.43 7.80 4.58
C GLY A 83 8.25 7.37 6.03
N SER A 84 8.73 6.18 6.39
CA SER A 84 8.57 5.49 7.69
C SER A 84 9.10 6.23 8.96
N GLN A 85 9.26 7.55 8.92
CA GLN A 85 9.87 8.38 9.96
C GLN A 85 8.84 9.12 10.84
N GLU A 86 7.56 9.07 10.47
CA GLU A 86 6.48 9.71 11.23
C GLU A 86 6.08 8.87 12.44
N SER A 87 5.66 9.52 13.52
CA SER A 87 5.07 8.82 14.68
C SER A 87 3.73 8.18 14.30
N GLU A 88 3.30 7.15 15.02
CA GLU A 88 2.01 6.51 14.75
C GLU A 88 0.84 7.51 14.86
N SER A 89 0.88 8.44 15.81
CA SER A 89 -0.13 9.50 15.95
C SER A 89 -0.18 10.42 14.71
N ALA A 90 0.99 10.82 14.19
CA ALA A 90 1.07 11.63 12.98
C ALA A 90 0.54 10.86 11.76
N LEU A 91 0.83 9.55 11.66
CA LEU A 91 0.30 8.71 10.58
C LEU A 91 -1.23 8.62 10.61
N TYR A 92 -1.88 8.59 11.79
CA TYR A 92 -3.33 8.65 11.89
C TYR A 92 -3.88 9.99 11.39
N GLU A 93 -3.32 11.12 11.84
CA GLU A 93 -3.75 12.46 11.38
C GLU A 93 -3.61 12.60 9.86
N ILE A 94 -2.48 12.17 9.31
CA ILE A 94 -2.23 12.21 7.87
C ILE A 94 -3.19 11.28 7.13
N SER A 95 -3.46 10.09 7.65
CA SER A 95 -4.37 9.12 7.03
C SER A 95 -5.81 9.61 7.01
N ASN A 96 -6.26 10.29 8.06
CA ASN A 96 -7.60 10.89 8.10
C ASN A 96 -7.75 11.97 7.02
N LEU A 97 -6.75 12.84 6.86
CA LEU A 97 -6.76 13.86 5.81
C LEU A 97 -6.79 13.25 4.40
N VAL A 98 -6.05 12.15 4.19
CA VAL A 98 -6.07 11.43 2.91
C VAL A 98 -7.42 10.74 2.68
N ALA A 99 -8.01 10.15 3.72
CA ALA A 99 -9.31 9.49 3.65
C ALA A 99 -10.43 10.48 3.32
N GLU A 100 -10.50 11.60 4.05
CA GLU A 100 -11.43 12.70 3.79
C GLU A 100 -11.32 13.19 2.34
N TRP A 101 -10.10 13.42 1.86
CA TRP A 101 -9.91 13.84 0.47
C TRP A 101 -10.38 12.77 -0.53
N LEU A 102 -10.10 11.48 -0.27
CA LEU A 102 -10.45 10.40 -1.20
C LEU A 102 -11.98 10.20 -1.31
N MET A 103 -12.74 10.54 -0.27
CA MET A 103 -14.22 10.51 -0.29
C MET A 103 -14.79 11.44 -1.37
N ASP A 104 -14.23 12.64 -1.49
CA ASP A 104 -14.68 13.66 -2.45
C ASP A 104 -13.94 13.57 -3.80
N ALA A 105 -12.91 12.74 -3.88
CA ALA A 105 -12.08 12.63 -5.07
C ALA A 105 -12.79 11.86 -6.20
N PRO A 106 -12.64 12.30 -7.46
CA PRO A 106 -13.07 11.54 -8.62
C PRO A 106 -12.51 10.09 -8.65
N GLN A 107 -13.28 9.16 -9.21
CA GLN A 107 -12.95 7.72 -9.22
C GLN A 107 -11.59 7.39 -9.88
N GLU A 108 -11.12 8.23 -10.81
CA GLU A 108 -9.79 8.11 -11.42
C GLU A 108 -8.64 8.13 -10.40
N TYR A 109 -8.80 8.84 -9.28
CA TYR A 109 -7.81 8.89 -8.21
C TYR A 109 -7.76 7.60 -7.39
N GLN A 110 -8.83 6.79 -7.40
CA GLN A 110 -8.83 5.49 -6.73
C GLN A 110 -7.91 4.48 -7.44
N ASN A 111 -7.77 4.57 -8.77
CA ASN A 111 -6.80 3.78 -9.53
C ASN A 111 -5.35 4.16 -9.17
N PHE A 112 -5.10 5.45 -8.99
CA PHE A 112 -3.80 5.93 -8.50
C PHE A 112 -3.55 5.40 -7.09
N PHE A 113 -4.55 5.54 -6.21
CA PHE A 113 -4.48 5.10 -4.83
C PHE A 113 -4.20 3.59 -4.71
N ALA A 114 -4.81 2.78 -5.58
CA ALA A 114 -4.57 1.34 -5.68
C ALA A 114 -3.09 0.98 -5.90
N LYS A 115 -2.37 1.77 -6.71
CA LYS A 115 -0.93 1.61 -6.94
C LYS A 115 -0.11 2.12 -5.76
N TYR A 116 -0.55 3.23 -5.17
CA TYR A 116 0.14 3.90 -4.08
C TYR A 116 0.15 3.07 -2.79
N ILE A 117 -1.00 2.51 -2.39
CA ILE A 117 -1.12 1.76 -1.13
C ILE A 117 -0.24 0.50 -1.08
N ARG A 118 0.08 -0.10 -2.23
CA ARG A 118 1.03 -1.22 -2.31
C ARG A 118 2.48 -0.80 -2.04
N ALA A 119 2.80 0.48 -2.20
CA ALA A 119 4.15 1.00 -2.21
C ALA A 119 4.54 1.75 -0.93
N ILE A 120 3.69 1.73 0.09
CA ILE A 120 3.96 2.37 1.39
C ILE A 120 4.19 1.31 2.48
N PRO A 121 4.86 1.68 3.57
CA PRO A 121 5.11 0.79 4.69
C PRO A 121 3.82 0.17 5.25
N LEU A 122 3.89 -1.08 5.71
CA LEU A 122 2.72 -1.85 6.19
C LEU A 122 1.92 -1.14 7.27
N MET A 123 2.62 -0.49 8.22
CA MET A 123 1.97 0.25 9.30
C MET A 123 1.15 1.42 8.74
N SER A 124 1.70 2.16 7.79
CA SER A 124 0.99 3.24 7.09
C SER A 124 -0.20 2.69 6.30
N SER A 125 -0.03 1.58 5.57
CA SER A 125 -1.14 0.93 4.85
C SER A 125 -2.27 0.50 5.78
N ARG A 126 -1.92 -0.09 6.93
CA ARG A 126 -2.89 -0.49 7.95
C ARG A 126 -3.68 0.72 8.46
N ILE A 127 -2.98 1.75 8.92
CA ILE A 127 -3.61 2.96 9.48
C ILE A 127 -4.48 3.65 8.44
N LEU A 128 -4.01 3.73 7.20
CA LEU A 128 -4.74 4.34 6.09
C LEU A 128 -6.02 3.56 5.74
N MET A 129 -5.96 2.23 5.69
CA MET A 129 -7.17 1.41 5.48
C MET A 129 -8.17 1.52 6.62
N ALA A 130 -7.68 1.60 7.87
CA ALA A 130 -8.54 1.84 9.02
C ALA A 130 -9.24 3.21 8.91
N ALA A 131 -8.48 4.28 8.64
CA ALA A 131 -9.01 5.63 8.46
C ALA A 131 -10.06 5.70 7.33
N LEU A 132 -9.83 5.00 6.20
CA LEU A 132 -10.82 4.91 5.13
C LEU A 132 -12.09 4.16 5.55
N SER A 133 -11.95 3.09 6.33
CA SER A 133 -13.10 2.33 6.84
C SER A 133 -13.91 3.15 7.83
N ASP A 134 -13.23 3.87 8.72
CA ASP A 134 -13.84 4.75 9.72
C ASP A 134 -14.52 5.97 9.07
N ALA A 135 -13.99 6.45 7.94
CA ALA A 135 -14.59 7.51 7.13
C ALA A 135 -15.77 7.04 6.25
N GLU A 136 -16.20 5.78 6.37
CA GLU A 136 -17.26 5.17 5.58
C GLU A 136 -17.01 5.22 4.05
N PHE A 137 -15.73 5.14 3.66
CA PHE A 137 -15.34 5.15 2.26
C PHE A 137 -15.91 3.95 1.51
N SER A 138 -16.57 4.21 0.37
CA SER A 138 -17.12 3.18 -0.50
C SER A 138 -16.44 3.19 -1.86
N THR A 139 -16.07 2.00 -2.35
CA THR A 139 -15.43 1.82 -3.64
C THR A 139 -15.88 0.56 -4.35
N ASN A 140 -16.09 0.67 -5.65
CA ASN A 140 -16.24 -0.46 -6.57
C ASN A 140 -15.01 -0.58 -7.50
N ASN A 141 -13.91 0.11 -7.17
CA ASN A 141 -12.69 0.10 -7.96
C ASN A 141 -11.97 -1.23 -7.82
N GLY A 142 -12.06 -2.09 -8.84
CA GLY A 142 -11.44 -3.42 -8.83
C GLY A 142 -9.92 -3.41 -8.63
N SER A 143 -9.22 -2.37 -9.08
CA SER A 143 -7.77 -2.25 -8.86
C SER A 143 -7.45 -2.06 -7.37
N LEU A 144 -8.19 -1.18 -6.69
CA LEU A 144 -8.01 -0.92 -5.26
C LEU A 144 -8.40 -2.15 -4.42
N ILE A 145 -9.53 -2.77 -4.73
CA ILE A 145 -9.99 -3.99 -4.05
C ILE A 145 -8.98 -5.13 -4.24
N SER A 146 -8.47 -5.32 -5.46
CA SER A 146 -7.40 -6.29 -5.75
C SER A 146 -6.10 -5.96 -5.00
N SER A 147 -5.74 -4.68 -4.86
CA SER A 147 -4.59 -4.27 -4.03
C SER A 147 -4.79 -4.64 -2.57
N VAL A 148 -5.96 -4.33 -2.00
CA VAL A 148 -6.25 -4.60 -0.59
C VAL A 148 -6.33 -6.11 -0.32
N SER A 149 -6.92 -6.90 -1.23
CA SER A 149 -7.00 -8.35 -1.06
C SER A 149 -5.64 -9.02 -1.03
N SER A 150 -4.61 -8.46 -1.67
CA SER A 150 -3.24 -8.96 -1.57
C SER A 150 -2.69 -8.92 -0.14
N PHE A 151 -3.14 -7.96 0.69
CA PHE A 151 -2.70 -7.84 2.08
C PHE A 151 -3.26 -8.94 2.99
N LEU A 152 -4.29 -9.67 2.57
CA LEU A 152 -4.78 -10.85 3.30
C LEU A 152 -3.72 -11.95 3.43
N LYS A 153 -2.70 -11.94 2.57
CA LYS A 153 -1.57 -12.87 2.58
C LYS A 153 -0.45 -12.45 3.53
N SER A 154 -0.53 -11.25 4.10
CA SER A 154 0.52 -10.75 4.99
C SER A 154 0.65 -11.62 6.24
N THR A 155 1.89 -11.78 6.70
CA THR A 155 2.19 -12.39 8.00
C THR A 155 1.87 -11.44 9.16
N ASP A 156 1.70 -10.14 8.92
CA ASP A 156 1.17 -9.20 9.90
C ASP A 156 -0.33 -9.42 10.08
N LYS A 157 -0.67 -9.97 11.26
CA LYS A 157 -2.05 -10.25 11.67
C LYS A 157 -2.95 -9.01 11.57
N ARG A 158 -2.48 -7.84 12.03
CA ARG A 158 -3.27 -6.61 12.08
C ARG A 158 -3.53 -6.08 10.68
N LEU A 159 -2.53 -6.17 9.79
CA LEU A 159 -2.71 -5.77 8.39
C LEU A 159 -3.72 -6.68 7.68
N ALA A 160 -3.59 -8.00 7.81
CA ALA A 160 -4.52 -8.96 7.21
C ALA A 160 -5.96 -8.77 7.73
N GLN A 161 -6.13 -8.55 9.03
CA GLN A 161 -7.42 -8.21 9.63
C GLN A 161 -7.99 -6.91 9.06
N THR A 162 -7.19 -5.84 9.00
CA THR A 162 -7.65 -4.53 8.52
C THR A 162 -8.04 -4.60 7.05
N ALA A 163 -7.29 -5.35 6.24
CA ALA A 163 -7.63 -5.60 4.84
C ALA A 163 -8.96 -6.36 4.70
N ALA A 164 -9.20 -7.38 5.53
CA ALA A 164 -10.47 -8.10 5.54
C ALA A 164 -11.64 -7.18 5.90
N THR A 165 -11.50 -6.36 6.95
CA THR A 165 -12.50 -5.35 7.33
C THR A 165 -12.77 -4.40 6.17
N PHE A 166 -11.73 -3.79 5.59
CA PHE A 166 -11.87 -2.86 4.47
C PHE A 166 -12.62 -3.48 3.28
N LEU A 167 -12.32 -4.73 2.92
CA LEU A 167 -13.00 -5.42 1.82
C LEU A 167 -14.52 -5.54 2.07
N LEU A 168 -14.90 -5.79 3.32
CA LEU A 168 -16.30 -5.95 3.72
C LEU A 168 -17.02 -4.62 3.85
N THR A 169 -16.39 -3.62 4.48
CA THR A 169 -17.01 -2.32 4.77
C THR A 169 -16.96 -1.37 3.58
N CYS A 170 -15.81 -1.30 2.91
CA CYS A 170 -15.57 -0.32 1.85
C CYS A 170 -15.83 -0.89 0.45
N GLY A 171 -15.58 -2.19 0.24
CA GLY A 171 -15.63 -2.82 -1.07
C GLY A 171 -16.99 -3.34 -1.52
N GLY A 172 -18.00 -3.33 -0.64
CA GLY A 172 -19.35 -3.82 -0.93
C GLY A 172 -19.36 -5.26 -1.47
N THR A 173 -20.14 -5.51 -2.52
CA THR A 173 -20.21 -6.85 -3.14
C THR A 173 -18.88 -7.28 -3.77
N LEU A 174 -18.19 -6.36 -4.45
CA LEU A 174 -16.91 -6.70 -5.10
C LEU A 174 -15.83 -7.08 -4.09
N GLY A 175 -15.76 -6.36 -2.98
CA GLY A 175 -14.83 -6.68 -1.89
C GLY A 175 -15.11 -8.04 -1.26
N ARG A 176 -16.39 -8.36 -1.01
CA ARG A 176 -16.83 -9.69 -0.55
C ARG A 176 -16.40 -10.79 -1.52
N ASP A 177 -16.62 -10.61 -2.81
CA ASP A 177 -16.26 -11.62 -3.82
C ASP A 177 -14.75 -11.89 -3.84
N PHE A 178 -13.93 -10.83 -3.77
CA PHE A 178 -12.47 -10.97 -3.68
C PHE A 178 -12.02 -11.66 -2.38
N LEU A 179 -12.67 -11.37 -1.25
CA LEU A 179 -12.38 -12.01 0.03
C LEU A 179 -12.65 -13.51 -0.04
N TRP A 180 -13.84 -13.90 -0.51
CA TRP A 180 -14.24 -15.30 -0.66
C TRP A 180 -13.38 -16.06 -1.66
N GLN A 181 -13.05 -15.43 -2.79
CA GLN A 181 -12.13 -16.02 -3.77
C GLN A 181 -10.75 -16.27 -3.15
N THR A 182 -10.23 -15.31 -2.39
CA THR A 182 -8.91 -15.43 -1.76
C THR A 182 -8.90 -16.54 -0.69
N LEU A 183 -9.96 -16.63 0.12
CA LEU A 183 -10.12 -17.65 1.16
C LEU A 183 -10.31 -19.07 0.61
N SER A 184 -10.89 -19.21 -0.58
CA SER A 184 -11.18 -20.51 -1.20
C SER A 184 -10.02 -21.06 -2.02
N THR A 185 -9.12 -20.21 -2.50
CA THR A 185 -8.07 -20.60 -3.44
C THR A 185 -6.67 -20.69 -2.83
N GLN A 186 -6.43 -20.09 -1.66
CA GLN A 186 -5.09 -19.97 -1.08
C GLN A 186 -5.08 -20.24 0.42
N GLU A 187 -4.02 -20.88 0.89
CA GLU A 187 -3.77 -21.05 2.32
C GLU A 187 -3.22 -19.74 2.89
N LEU A 188 -4.07 -18.98 3.57
CA LEU A 188 -3.69 -17.70 4.18
C LEU A 188 -3.10 -17.92 5.58
N PRO A 189 -2.02 -17.19 5.98
CA PRO A 189 -1.42 -17.30 7.31
C PRO A 189 -2.43 -17.12 8.45
N HIS A 190 -3.39 -16.21 8.28
CA HIS A 190 -4.39 -15.85 9.27
C HIS A 190 -5.82 -16.24 8.84
N SER A 191 -5.96 -17.33 8.07
CA SER A 191 -7.25 -17.74 7.46
C SER A 191 -8.42 -17.83 8.44
N GLN A 192 -8.22 -18.35 9.65
CA GLN A 192 -9.27 -18.43 10.68
C GLN A 192 -9.73 -17.04 11.16
N LEU A 193 -8.80 -16.10 11.32
CA LEU A 193 -9.11 -14.73 11.70
C LEU A 193 -9.93 -14.03 10.61
N VAL A 194 -9.48 -14.16 9.36
CA VAL A 194 -10.16 -13.55 8.21
C VAL A 194 -11.57 -14.13 8.03
N LYS A 195 -11.74 -15.46 8.21
CA LYS A 195 -13.07 -16.10 8.22
C LYS A 195 -13.96 -15.57 9.34
N GLY A 196 -13.44 -15.47 10.57
CA GLY A 196 -14.19 -14.94 11.70
C GLY A 196 -14.63 -13.49 11.49
N ILE A 197 -13.80 -12.64 10.89
CA ILE A 197 -14.18 -11.26 10.53
C ILE A 197 -15.29 -11.26 9.48
N SER A 198 -15.20 -12.13 8.48
CA SER A 198 -16.25 -12.27 7.47
C SER A 198 -17.58 -12.67 8.10
N GLU A 199 -17.60 -13.64 9.02
CA GLU A 199 -18.82 -14.08 9.69
C GLU A 199 -19.42 -12.99 10.60
N LEU A 200 -18.60 -12.14 11.22
CA LEU A 200 -19.06 -11.09 12.12
C LEU A 200 -19.62 -9.85 11.39
N LEU A 201 -19.15 -9.57 10.18
CA LEU A 201 -19.47 -8.34 9.44
C LEU A 201 -20.35 -8.56 8.19
N SER A 202 -20.69 -9.82 7.86
CA SER A 202 -21.60 -10.16 6.75
C SER A 202 -23.06 -10.20 7.20
#